data_AF-A0A1L6HXX8-F1
#
_entry.id   AF-A0A1L6HXX8-F1
#
_cell.length_a   1.000
_cell.length_b   1.000
_cell.length_c   1.000
_cell.angle_alpha   90.00
_cell.angle_beta   90.00
_cell.angle_gamma   90.00
#
_symmetry.space_group_name_H-M   'P 1'
#
loop_
_entity.id
_entity.type
_entity.pdbx_description
1 polymer ?
#
loop_
_entity_poly.entity_id
_entity_poly.type
_entity_poly.pdbx_seq_one_letter_code
_entity_poly.pdbx_strand_id
1 'polypeptide(L)'
;MAIVRDDQTFDQLRRISGEIANWKTHDANRYGDKVAYFDWLEFRVAGFIEFVNALSHENGDSEYYFVDVLALASDNLILTAGDFPAMKLDTRANERDYFNELYSSVNFIENVNYAMGYTNEYAFFPLSMNWHIYGLYDIELARIQSRAPFPATPFPHDYIPADEAHRLIRLLD
;
A
#
# COMPACT_ATOMS: atom_id res chain seq x y z
N MET A 1 6.85 1.24 -14.24
CA MET A 1 6.96 1.74 -12.86
C MET A 1 7.80 3.01 -12.80
N ALA A 2 7.42 3.98 -11.98
CA ALA A 2 8.18 5.21 -11.75
C ALA A 2 7.78 5.87 -10.43
N ILE A 3 8.73 6.53 -9.76
CA ILE A 3 8.44 7.53 -8.73
C ILE A 3 7.42 8.54 -9.26
N VAL A 4 6.43 8.88 -8.43
CA VAL A 4 5.43 9.92 -8.73
C VAL A 4 6.13 11.28 -8.68
N ARG A 5 5.89 12.09 -9.71
CA ARG A 5 6.54 13.40 -9.89
C ARG A 5 5.59 14.55 -10.19
N ASP A 6 4.28 14.28 -10.16
CA ASP A 6 3.27 15.26 -10.50
C ASP A 6 2.40 15.61 -9.28
N ASP A 7 2.28 16.91 -9.01
CA ASP A 7 1.59 17.44 -7.84
C ASP A 7 0.12 17.02 -7.78
N GLN A 8 -0.54 16.93 -8.95
CA GLN A 8 -1.95 16.54 -9.01
C GLN A 8 -2.18 15.10 -8.55
N THR A 9 -1.37 14.15 -9.02
CA THR A 9 -1.44 12.77 -8.53
C THR A 9 -1.02 12.73 -7.07
N PHE A 10 0.05 13.44 -6.68
CA PHE A 10 0.48 13.50 -5.28
C PHE A 10 -0.65 13.92 -4.33
N ASP A 11 -1.35 15.02 -4.64
CA ASP A 11 -2.48 15.50 -3.82
C ASP A 11 -3.61 14.47 -3.73
N GLN A 12 -3.90 13.77 -4.83
CA GLN A 12 -4.89 12.70 -4.84
C GLN A 12 -4.47 11.53 -3.95
N LEU A 13 -3.22 11.09 -4.08
CA LEU A 13 -2.66 10.00 -3.29
C LEU A 13 -2.66 10.35 -1.81
N ARG A 14 -2.28 11.59 -1.43
CA ARG A 14 -2.27 12.06 -0.04
C ARG A 14 -3.66 12.03 0.59
N ARG A 15 -4.69 12.46 -0.15
CA ARG A 15 -6.07 12.42 0.34
C ARG A 15 -6.55 10.98 0.51
N ILE A 16 -6.32 10.13 -0.49
CA ILE A 16 -6.75 8.73 -0.46
C ILE A 16 -6.03 7.97 0.65
N SER A 17 -4.72 8.14 0.80
CA SER A 17 -3.95 7.49 1.86
C SER A 17 -4.44 7.90 3.25
N GLY A 18 -4.80 9.17 3.45
CA GLY A 18 -5.44 9.64 4.67
C GLY A 18 -6.80 8.96 4.93
N GLU A 19 -7.61 8.74 3.90
CA GLU A 19 -8.88 7.98 4.04
C GLU A 19 -8.64 6.52 4.42
N ILE A 20 -7.61 5.88 3.83
CA ILE A 20 -7.20 4.50 4.10
C ILE A 20 -6.67 4.34 5.53
N ALA A 21 -5.77 5.23 5.97
CA ALA A 21 -5.15 5.19 7.29
C ALA A 21 -6.16 5.38 8.44
N ASN A 22 -7.25 6.09 8.18
CA ASN A 22 -8.31 6.34 9.16
C ASN A 22 -9.27 5.14 9.36
N TRP A 23 -8.95 3.96 8.83
CA TRP A 23 -9.84 2.80 8.96
C TRP A 23 -9.89 2.21 10.36
N LYS A 24 -10.82 2.75 11.14
CA LYS A 24 -11.35 2.12 12.34
C LYS A 24 -12.54 1.24 11.99
N THR A 25 -12.24 0.01 11.55
CA THR A 25 -13.16 -1.16 11.57
C THR A 25 -14.54 -1.05 10.88
N HIS A 26 -14.82 -0.02 10.07
CA HIS A 26 -16.19 0.29 9.59
C HIS A 26 -16.46 0.08 8.09
N ASP A 27 -15.62 -0.65 7.34
CA ASP A 27 -15.83 -0.85 5.89
C ASP A 27 -16.53 -2.15 5.48
N ALA A 28 -16.98 -2.97 6.43
CA ALA A 28 -17.73 -4.19 6.12
C ALA A 28 -18.92 -3.91 5.19
N ASN A 29 -19.52 -2.73 5.30
CA ASN A 29 -20.62 -2.28 4.43
C ASN A 29 -20.21 -2.03 2.97
N ARG A 30 -18.93 -1.68 2.70
CA ARG A 30 -18.45 -1.32 1.35
C ARG A 30 -17.83 -2.51 0.60
N TYR A 31 -17.18 -3.42 1.31
CA TYR A 31 -16.44 -4.54 0.70
C TYR A 31 -16.98 -5.94 1.10
N GLY A 32 -17.92 -6.02 2.04
CA GLY A 32 -18.49 -7.29 2.50
C GLY A 32 -17.43 -8.24 3.07
N ASP A 33 -17.54 -9.52 2.73
CA ASP A 33 -16.64 -10.60 3.19
C ASP A 33 -15.26 -10.60 2.50
N LYS A 34 -14.97 -9.63 1.61
CA LYS A 34 -13.72 -9.52 0.85
C LYS A 34 -12.71 -8.67 1.60
N VAL A 35 -12.54 -8.98 2.88
CA VAL A 35 -11.57 -8.37 3.78
C VAL A 35 -10.74 -9.50 4.37
N ALA A 36 -9.43 -9.37 4.29
CA ALA A 36 -8.52 -10.30 4.93
C ALA A 36 -7.34 -9.55 5.57
N TYR A 37 -6.68 -10.23 6.48
CA TYR A 37 -5.56 -9.71 7.24
C TYR A 37 -4.39 -10.67 7.11
N PHE A 38 -3.17 -10.15 7.11
CA PHE A 38 -1.95 -10.95 6.97
C PHE A 38 -0.79 -10.23 7.62
N ASP A 39 0.32 -10.93 7.84
CA ASP A 39 1.52 -10.37 8.43
C ASP A 39 2.07 -9.26 7.52
N TRP A 40 2.43 -8.12 8.12
CA TRP A 40 3.01 -7.01 7.40
C TRP A 40 4.16 -7.43 6.49
N LEU A 41 5.06 -8.31 6.96
CA LEU A 41 6.29 -8.74 6.27
C LEU A 41 6.04 -9.49 4.96
N GLU A 42 4.82 -9.99 4.73
CA GLU A 42 4.44 -10.67 3.50
C GLU A 42 4.63 -9.78 2.25
N PHE A 43 4.60 -8.45 2.38
CA PHE A 43 4.90 -7.55 1.25
C PHE A 43 6.32 -7.68 0.68
N ARG A 44 7.24 -8.29 1.45
CA ARG A 44 8.63 -8.56 1.05
C ARG A 44 8.85 -9.99 0.58
N VAL A 45 7.80 -10.80 0.54
CA VAL A 45 7.87 -12.21 0.16
C VAL A 45 7.60 -12.37 -1.33
N ALA A 46 8.28 -13.35 -1.93
CA ALA A 46 8.10 -13.71 -3.33
C ALA A 46 6.64 -14.04 -3.65
N GLY A 47 6.11 -13.47 -4.73
CA GLY A 47 4.72 -13.68 -5.16
C GLY A 47 3.76 -12.55 -4.76
N PHE A 48 4.21 -11.59 -3.94
CA PHE A 48 3.38 -10.47 -3.52
C PHE A 48 2.98 -9.60 -4.72
N ILE A 49 3.93 -9.27 -5.60
CA ILE A 49 3.65 -8.40 -6.75
C ILE A 49 2.77 -9.11 -7.78
N GLU A 50 2.98 -10.40 -8.01
CA GLU A 50 2.10 -11.22 -8.85
C GLU A 50 0.67 -11.22 -8.32
N PHE A 51 0.49 -11.33 -7.01
CA PHE A 51 -0.81 -11.23 -6.37
C PHE A 51 -1.44 -9.84 -6.54
N VAL A 52 -0.69 -8.76 -6.31
CA VAL A 52 -1.21 -7.39 -6.46
C VAL A 52 -1.58 -7.08 -7.92
N ASN A 53 -0.81 -7.59 -8.88
CA ASN A 53 -1.13 -7.51 -10.31
C ASN A 53 -2.42 -8.26 -10.63
N ALA A 54 -2.57 -9.50 -10.15
CA ALA A 54 -3.79 -10.28 -10.35
C ALA A 54 -5.01 -9.61 -9.69
N LEU A 55 -4.85 -9.09 -8.47
CA LEU A 55 -5.87 -8.35 -7.75
C LEU A 55 -6.34 -7.12 -8.53
N SER A 56 -5.40 -6.37 -9.10
CA SER A 56 -5.68 -5.23 -9.96
C SER A 56 -6.49 -5.64 -11.20
N HIS A 57 -6.09 -6.73 -11.86
CA HIS A 57 -6.82 -7.27 -13.00
C HIS A 57 -8.25 -7.68 -12.67
N GLU A 58 -8.47 -8.39 -11.56
CA GLU A 58 -9.81 -8.79 -11.11
C GLU A 58 -10.72 -7.59 -10.80
N ASN A 59 -10.13 -6.45 -10.43
CA ASN A 59 -10.85 -5.20 -10.14
C ASN A 59 -10.92 -4.22 -11.33
N GLY A 60 -10.37 -4.60 -12.49
CA GLY A 60 -10.38 -3.79 -13.71
C GLY A 60 -9.40 -2.62 -13.71
N ASP A 61 -8.39 -2.65 -12.84
CA ASP A 61 -7.36 -1.63 -12.72
C ASP A 61 -6.12 -2.00 -13.54
N SER A 62 -5.59 -1.05 -14.31
CA SER A 62 -4.35 -1.25 -15.09
C SER A 62 -3.10 -0.73 -14.37
N GLU A 63 -3.29 0.09 -13.34
CA GLU A 63 -2.26 0.76 -12.58
C GLU A 63 -2.67 0.92 -11.11
N TYR A 64 -1.67 0.97 -10.26
CA TYR A 64 -1.83 1.17 -8.83
C TYR A 64 -0.60 1.86 -8.26
N TYR A 65 -0.71 2.31 -7.02
CA TYR A 65 0.29 3.12 -6.36
C TYR A 65 0.70 2.42 -5.09
N PHE A 66 2.00 2.44 -4.81
CA PHE A 66 2.55 2.16 -3.50
C PHE A 66 2.99 3.47 -2.87
N VAL A 67 2.63 3.69 -1.63
CA VAL A 67 2.88 4.94 -0.92
C VAL A 67 3.36 4.67 0.50
N ASP A 68 4.31 5.49 0.97
CA ASP A 68 4.60 5.62 2.41
C ASP A 68 3.66 6.66 3.00
N VAL A 69 2.68 6.20 3.78
CA VAL A 69 1.60 7.05 4.29
C VAL A 69 2.13 8.14 5.22
N LEU A 70 3.08 7.80 6.09
CA LEU A 70 3.70 8.74 7.02
C LEU A 70 4.54 9.78 6.29
N ALA A 71 5.33 9.35 5.32
CA ALA A 71 6.16 10.26 4.54
C ALA A 71 5.31 11.22 3.68
N LEU A 72 4.19 10.77 3.11
CA LEU A 72 3.24 11.66 2.42
C LEU A 72 2.58 12.68 3.35
N ALA A 73 2.41 12.33 4.62
CA ALA A 73 1.83 13.23 5.62
C ALA A 73 2.85 14.20 6.22
N SER A 74 4.15 14.00 5.99
CA SER A 74 5.23 14.74 6.64
C SER A 74 5.27 16.22 6.25
N ASP A 75 5.46 17.09 7.24
CA ASP A 75 5.58 18.54 7.06
C ASP A 75 6.90 18.97 6.40
N ASN A 76 7.91 18.10 6.37
CA ASN A 76 9.22 18.38 5.77
C ASN A 76 9.35 17.93 4.30
N LEU A 77 8.24 17.51 3.68
CA LEU A 77 8.21 17.14 2.27
C LEU A 77 8.49 18.35 1.37
N ILE A 78 9.46 18.22 0.47
CA ILE A 78 9.80 19.28 -0.50
C ILE A 78 9.06 19.05 -1.81
N LEU A 79 7.96 19.76 -2.02
CA LEU A 79 7.17 19.65 -3.26
C LEU A 79 7.96 20.07 -4.51
N THR A 80 8.91 21.00 -4.38
CA THR A 80 9.69 21.51 -5.53
C THR A 80 10.76 20.54 -6.04
N ALA A 81 11.08 19.48 -5.29
CA ALA A 81 12.01 18.44 -5.74
C ALA A 81 11.41 17.56 -6.84
N GLY A 82 10.08 17.49 -6.91
CA GLY A 82 9.36 16.73 -7.91
C GLY A 82 9.53 15.22 -7.78
N ASP A 83 10.18 14.69 -6.74
CA ASP A 83 10.07 13.29 -6.34
C ASP A 83 9.11 13.24 -5.15
N PHE A 84 8.22 12.24 -5.10
CA PHE A 84 7.28 12.06 -3.99
C PHE A 84 7.45 10.69 -3.32
N PRO A 85 7.00 10.50 -2.06
CA PRO A 85 6.99 9.21 -1.34
C PRO A 85 6.00 8.18 -1.91
N ALA A 86 5.89 8.12 -3.24
CA ALA A 86 4.96 7.29 -3.95
C ALA A 86 5.60 6.78 -5.23
N MET A 87 5.27 5.54 -5.58
CA MET A 87 5.63 4.94 -6.86
C MET A 87 4.37 4.46 -7.55
N LYS A 88 4.31 4.74 -8.85
CA LYS A 88 3.29 4.25 -9.76
C LYS A 88 3.74 2.92 -10.35
N LEU A 89 2.88 1.92 -10.26
CA LEU A 89 3.05 0.59 -10.84
C LEU A 89 1.98 0.36 -11.90
N ASP A 90 2.34 -0.40 -12.91
CA ASP A 90 1.41 -0.98 -13.86
C ASP A 90 1.27 -2.48 -13.56
N THR A 91 0.17 -3.08 -14.01
CA THR A 91 -0.14 -4.51 -13.78
C THR A 91 0.81 -5.51 -14.44
N ARG A 92 1.86 -5.04 -15.12
CA ARG A 92 2.94 -5.85 -15.69
C ARG A 92 4.24 -5.65 -14.94
N ALA A 93 4.23 -4.93 -13.81
CA ALA A 93 5.38 -4.81 -12.92
C ALA A 93 5.86 -6.20 -12.50
N ASN A 94 7.17 -6.43 -12.58
CA ASN A 94 7.76 -7.63 -12.03
C ASN A 94 8.34 -7.34 -10.65
N GLU A 95 8.44 -8.39 -9.85
CA GLU A 95 8.88 -8.32 -8.47
C GLU A 95 10.31 -7.78 -8.29
N ARG A 96 11.21 -8.15 -9.22
CA ARG A 96 12.60 -7.66 -9.19
C ARG A 96 12.66 -6.14 -9.32
N ASP A 97 11.94 -5.59 -10.29
CA ASP A 97 11.92 -4.15 -10.52
C ASP A 97 11.28 -3.46 -9.33
N TYR A 98 10.14 -3.97 -8.83
CA TYR A 98 9.51 -3.48 -7.61
C TYR A 98 10.50 -3.34 -6.45
N PHE A 99 11.25 -4.39 -6.10
CA PHE A 99 12.21 -4.33 -5.01
C PHE A 99 13.38 -3.37 -5.30
N ASN A 100 13.85 -3.29 -6.54
CA ASN A 100 14.90 -2.34 -6.89
C ASN A 100 14.46 -0.89 -6.64
N GLU A 101 13.22 -0.54 -7.01
CA GLU A 101 12.68 0.82 -6.81
C GLU A 101 12.35 1.07 -5.34
N LEU A 102 11.78 0.08 -4.65
CA LEU A 102 11.45 0.15 -3.23
C LEU A 102 12.67 0.55 -2.37
N TYR A 103 13.86 0.03 -2.71
CA TYR A 103 15.12 0.32 -2.02
C TYR A 103 15.98 1.37 -2.72
N SER A 104 15.51 1.97 -3.81
CA SER A 104 16.21 3.09 -4.46
C SER A 104 16.10 4.35 -3.60
N SER A 105 17.19 5.10 -3.52
CA SER A 105 17.19 6.37 -2.80
C SER A 105 16.49 7.46 -3.59
N VAL A 106 15.58 8.16 -2.92
CA VAL A 106 14.84 9.32 -3.44
C VAL A 106 15.00 10.50 -2.49
N ASN A 107 14.98 11.72 -3.02
CA ASN A 107 15.43 12.94 -2.32
C ASN A 107 14.27 13.93 -2.05
N PHE A 108 13.11 13.42 -1.67
CA PHE A 108 11.95 14.27 -1.38
C PHE A 108 11.93 14.81 0.07
N ILE A 109 12.86 14.35 0.93
CA ILE A 109 13.14 14.90 2.26
C ILE A 109 14.49 15.63 2.20
N GLU A 110 14.55 16.87 2.68
CA GLU A 110 15.78 17.65 2.67
C GLU A 110 16.91 16.93 3.41
N ASN A 111 18.08 16.82 2.76
CA ASN A 111 19.30 16.26 3.36
C ASN A 111 19.18 14.80 3.84
N VAL A 112 18.22 14.03 3.32
CA VAL A 112 18.01 12.62 3.68
C VAL A 112 17.96 11.75 2.43
N ASN A 113 18.83 10.73 2.37
CA ASN A 113 18.67 9.63 1.43
C ASN A 113 17.54 8.73 1.95
N TYR A 114 16.36 8.85 1.37
CA TYR A 114 15.19 8.10 1.80
C TYR A 114 14.96 6.91 0.85
N ALA A 115 14.54 5.75 1.37
CA ALA A 115 14.07 4.62 0.58
C ALA A 115 12.72 4.15 1.10
N MET A 116 11.74 3.95 0.21
CA MET A 116 10.36 3.63 0.59
C MET A 116 10.24 2.27 1.30
N GLY A 117 11.19 1.35 1.07
CA GLY A 117 11.24 0.04 1.73
C GLY A 117 11.38 0.07 3.25
N TYR A 118 11.71 1.21 3.84
CA TYR A 118 11.84 1.41 5.29
C TYR A 118 10.61 2.06 5.94
N THR A 119 9.48 2.16 5.22
CA THR A 119 8.25 2.70 5.80
C THR A 119 7.71 1.82 6.94
N ASN A 120 7.12 2.47 7.94
CA ASN A 120 6.36 1.82 9.01
C ASN A 120 4.86 1.70 8.68
N GLU A 121 4.40 2.38 7.61
CA GLU A 121 2.98 2.42 7.24
C GLU A 121 2.85 2.63 5.73
N TYR A 122 2.33 1.61 5.04
CA TYR A 122 2.21 1.62 3.59
C TYR A 122 0.76 1.49 3.17
N ALA A 123 0.50 1.95 1.95
CA ALA A 123 -0.71 1.57 1.24
C ALA A 123 -0.41 1.21 -0.21
N PHE A 124 -1.10 0.18 -0.70
CA PHE A 124 -1.25 -0.13 -2.12
C PHE A 124 -2.68 0.16 -2.54
N PHE A 125 -2.89 0.92 -3.60
CA PHE A 125 -4.24 1.15 -4.13
C PHE A 125 -4.24 1.70 -5.55
N PRO A 126 -5.29 1.44 -6.34
CA PRO A 126 -5.58 2.16 -7.57
C PRO A 126 -6.40 3.43 -7.27
N LEU A 127 -6.41 4.39 -8.20
CA LEU A 127 -7.28 5.58 -8.06
C LEU A 127 -8.77 5.25 -8.04
N SER A 128 -9.19 4.10 -8.59
CA SER A 128 -10.58 3.64 -8.56
C SER A 128 -11.05 3.29 -7.14
N MET A 129 -10.12 3.01 -6.22
CA MET A 129 -10.41 2.51 -4.87
C MET A 129 -11.36 1.30 -4.87
N ASN A 130 -11.24 0.44 -5.89
CA ASN A 130 -11.94 -0.84 -5.94
C ASN A 130 -11.27 -1.90 -5.05
N TRP A 131 -9.99 -1.73 -4.76
CA TRP A 131 -9.25 -2.51 -3.77
C TRP A 131 -8.19 -1.63 -3.14
N HIS A 132 -7.60 -2.10 -2.07
CA HIS A 132 -6.39 -1.52 -1.49
C HIS A 132 -5.78 -2.52 -0.51
N ILE A 133 -4.53 -2.28 -0.16
CA ILE A 133 -3.84 -2.91 0.95
C ILE A 133 -3.30 -1.79 1.82
N TYR A 134 -3.44 -1.93 3.12
CA TYR A 134 -2.89 -1.02 4.09
C TYR A 134 -2.19 -1.82 5.17
N GLY A 135 -1.06 -1.36 5.67
CA GLY A 135 -0.48 -2.04 6.81
C GLY A 135 0.36 -1.15 7.71
N LEU A 136 0.71 -1.73 8.85
CA LEU A 136 1.29 -1.07 10.00
C LEU A 136 2.36 -1.97 10.62
N TYR A 137 3.59 -1.47 10.67
CA TYR A 137 4.73 -2.16 11.25
C TYR A 137 4.60 -2.33 12.77
N ASP A 138 4.07 -1.34 13.48
CA ASP A 138 3.99 -1.35 14.96
C ASP A 138 3.22 -2.55 15.54
N ILE A 139 2.29 -3.12 14.75
CA ILE A 139 1.52 -4.32 15.09
C ILE A 139 1.68 -5.45 14.08
N GLU A 140 2.65 -5.32 13.16
CA GLU A 140 2.95 -6.26 12.06
C GLU A 140 1.69 -6.75 11.32
N LEU A 141 0.76 -5.83 11.03
CA LEU A 141 -0.53 -6.15 10.46
C LEU A 141 -0.73 -5.44 9.13
N ALA A 142 -1.07 -6.21 8.09
CA ALA A 142 -1.62 -5.70 6.87
C ALA A 142 -3.08 -6.15 6.70
N ARG A 143 -3.88 -5.28 6.09
CA ARG A 143 -5.27 -5.48 5.73
C ARG A 143 -5.40 -5.30 4.23
N ILE A 144 -6.02 -6.27 3.58
CA ILE A 144 -6.45 -6.16 2.19
C ILE A 144 -7.97 -6.09 2.12
N GLN A 145 -8.48 -5.24 1.23
CA GLN A 145 -9.89 -5.26 0.87
C GLN A 145 -10.06 -5.14 -0.64
N SER A 146 -11.11 -5.77 -1.16
CA SER A 146 -11.37 -5.80 -2.59
C SER A 146 -12.86 -5.84 -2.92
N ARG A 147 -13.25 -5.24 -4.04
CA ARG A 147 -14.60 -5.36 -4.59
C ARG A 147 -14.76 -6.64 -5.42
N ALA A 148 -13.67 -7.15 -5.99
CA ALA A 148 -13.63 -8.45 -6.65
C ALA A 148 -13.19 -9.56 -5.66
N PRO A 149 -13.38 -10.85 -5.99
CA PRO A 149 -12.76 -11.94 -5.24
C PRO A 149 -11.23 -11.78 -5.18
N PHE A 150 -10.61 -12.29 -4.12
CA PHE A 150 -9.15 -12.35 -4.08
C PHE A 150 -8.63 -13.35 -5.13
N PRO A 151 -7.48 -13.06 -5.77
CA PRO A 151 -6.84 -13.99 -6.69
C PRO A 151 -6.58 -15.35 -6.04
N ALA A 152 -6.69 -16.43 -6.82
CA ALA A 152 -6.34 -17.78 -6.37
C ALA A 152 -4.82 -18.06 -6.32
N THR A 153 -4.00 -17.02 -6.44
CA THR A 153 -2.53 -17.11 -6.40
C THR A 153 -2.05 -17.37 -4.97
N PRO A 154 -0.86 -17.98 -4.76
CA PRO A 154 -0.42 -18.52 -3.46
C PRO A 154 -0.06 -17.48 -2.37
N PHE A 155 -0.59 -16.27 -2.44
CA PHE A 155 -0.31 -15.19 -1.50
C PHE A 155 -1.60 -14.68 -0.84
N PRO A 156 -1.57 -14.22 0.42
CA PRO A 156 -0.53 -14.37 1.44
C PRO A 156 -0.47 -15.82 1.97
N HIS A 157 0.69 -16.20 2.53
CA HIS A 157 0.90 -17.55 3.05
C HIS A 157 0.23 -17.72 4.42
N ASP A 158 0.22 -16.66 5.23
CA ASP A 158 -0.32 -16.66 6.58
C ASP A 158 -1.42 -15.59 6.76
N TYR A 159 -2.64 -15.92 6.36
CA TYR A 159 -3.80 -15.09 6.72
C TYR A 159 -4.04 -15.11 8.24
N ILE A 160 -4.17 -13.91 8.81
CA ILE A 160 -4.49 -13.69 10.22
C ILE A 160 -6.02 -13.74 10.39
N PRO A 161 -6.54 -14.55 11.34
CA PRO A 161 -7.95 -14.55 11.69
C PRO A 161 -8.46 -13.17 12.09
N ALA A 162 -9.70 -12.84 11.71
CA ALA A 162 -10.25 -11.50 11.92
C ALA A 162 -10.35 -11.10 13.39
N ASP A 163 -10.61 -12.04 14.31
CA ASP A 163 -10.62 -11.80 15.75
C ASP A 163 -9.24 -11.41 16.28
N GLU A 164 -8.19 -12.08 15.82
CA GLU A 164 -6.81 -11.75 16.16
C GLU A 164 -6.39 -10.40 15.56
N ALA A 165 -6.73 -10.13 14.31
CA ALA A 165 -6.49 -8.83 13.69
C ALA A 165 -7.18 -7.69 14.46
N HIS A 166 -8.43 -7.88 14.88
CA HIS A 166 -9.14 -6.90 15.70
C HIS A 166 -8.51 -6.73 17.09
N ARG A 167 -7.95 -7.79 17.67
CA ARG A 167 -7.19 -7.71 18.93
C ARG A 167 -5.95 -6.84 18.76
N LEU A 168 -5.19 -7.03 17.68
CA LEU A 168 -3.99 -6.25 17.35
C LEU A 168 -4.31 -4.77 17.10
N ILE A 169 -5.36 -4.47 16.32
CA ILE A 169 -5.79 -3.09 16.05
C ILE A 169 -6.12 -2.33 17.35
N ARG A 170 -6.73 -2.99 18.33
CA ARG A 170 -7.04 -2.37 19.63
C ARG A 170 -5.80 -2.00 20.46
N LEU A 171 -4.61 -2.49 20.10
CA LEU A 171 -3.36 -2.09 20.75
C LEU A 171 -2.87 -0.71 20.30
N LEU A 172 -3.47 -0.15 19.24
CA LEU A 172 -3.14 1.17 18.71
C LEU A 172 -3.96 2.32 19.34
N ASP A 173 -4.99 2.00 20.13
CA ASP A 173 -5.83 2.96 20.88
C ASP A 173 -5.31 3.16 22.32
#